data_AF-A0A9D6SM08-F1
#
_entry.id   AF-A0A9D6SM08-F1
#
_cell.length_a   1.000
_cell.length_b   1.000
_cell.length_c   1.000
_cell.angle_alpha   90.00
_cell.angle_beta   90.00
_cell.angle_gamma   90.00
#
_symmetry.space_group_name_H-M   'P 1'
#
loop_
_entity.id
_entity.type
_entity.pdbx_description
1 polymer ?
#
loop_
_entity_poly.entity_id
_entity_poly.type
_entity_poly.pdbx_seq_one_letter_code
_entity_poly.pdbx_strand_id
1 'polypeptide(L)' 'MSELDRLKEQVAYLKFWQGIVVVTDISLGGWLVSASDTAAPLTFALAVAGIILLSIGIVVLHRQIERRIDQIGKL' A
#
# COMPACT_ATOMS: atom_id res chain seq x y z
N MET A 1 25.53 0.80 -14.28
CA MET A 1 24.13 0.40 -14.59
C MET A 1 23.48 1.54 -15.32
N SER A 2 22.70 1.25 -16.37
CA SER A 2 21.96 2.27 -17.10
C SER A 2 20.91 2.92 -16.19
N GLU A 3 20.58 4.20 -16.39
CA GLU A 3 19.50 4.86 -15.65
C GLU A 3 18.17 4.10 -15.75
N LEU A 4 17.95 3.45 -16.89
CA LEU A 4 16.81 2.56 -17.15
C LEU A 4 16.75 1.37 -16.18
N ASP A 5 17.89 0.73 -15.89
CA ASP A 5 17.94 -0.43 -14.99
C ASP A 5 17.60 -0.03 -13.56
N ARG A 6 18.12 1.13 -13.12
CA ARG A 6 17.84 1.70 -11.81
C ARG A 6 16.35 2.05 -11.64
N LEU A 7 15.71 2.62 -12.67
CA LEU A 7 14.28 2.92 -12.63
C LEU A 7 13.42 1.65 -12.56
N LYS A 8 13.78 0.61 -13.32
CA LYS A 8 13.09 -0.70 -13.26
C LYS A 8 13.18 -1.33 -11.88
N GLU A 9 14.36 -1.30 -11.25
CA GLU A 9 14.56 -1.83 -9.90
C GLU A 9 13.73 -1.06 -8.86
N GLN A 10 13.68 0.28 -8.95
CA GLN A 10 12.83 1.09 -8.09
C GLN A 10 11.35 0.75 -8.26
N VAL A 11 10.85 0.58 -9.49
CA VAL A 11 9.47 0.17 -9.74
C VAL A 11 9.18 -1.21 -9.14
N ALA A 12 10.10 -2.17 -9.29
CA ALA A 12 9.95 -3.50 -8.69
C ALA A 12 9.87 -3.42 -7.16
N TYR A 13 10.73 -2.62 -6.54
CA TYR A 13 10.71 -2.39 -5.09
C TYR A 13 9.41 -1.74 -4.61
N LEU A 14 8.90 -0.73 -5.32
CA LEU A 14 7.63 -0.11 -4.97
C LEU A 14 6.44 -1.08 -5.12
N LYS A 15 6.42 -1.91 -6.17
CA LYS A 15 5.36 -2.93 -6.36
C LYS A 15 5.37 -3.96 -5.23
N PHE A 16 6.55 -4.37 -4.78
CA PHE A 16 6.70 -5.26 -3.62
C PHE A 16 6.08 -4.66 -2.36
N TRP A 17 6.41 -3.40 -2.06
CA TRP A 17 5.82 -2.70 -0.92
C TRP A 17 4.32 -2.48 -1.05
N GLN A 18 3.82 -2.15 -2.25
CA GLN A 18 2.39 -2.02 -2.50
C GLN A 18 1.67 -3.33 -2.16
N GLY A 19 2.22 -4.48 -2.56
CA GLY A 19 1.66 -5.79 -2.22
C GLY A 19 1.59 -6.03 -0.71
N ILE A 20 2.66 -5.71 0.03
CA ILE A 20 2.69 -5.85 1.50
C ILE A 20 1.62 -4.99 2.16
N VAL A 21 1.50 -3.73 1.74
CA VAL A 21 0.51 -2.80 2.31
C VAL A 21 -0.91 -3.29 2.02
N VAL A 22 -1.20 -3.78 0.80
CA VAL A 22 -2.51 -4.35 0.44
C VAL A 22 -2.86 -5.57 1.30
N VAL A 23 -1.93 -6.51 1.47
CA VAL A 23 -2.19 -7.70 2.31
C VAL A 23 -2.41 -7.31 3.77
N THR A 24 -1.66 -6.33 4.26
CA THR A 24 -1.84 -5.80 5.63
C THR A 24 -3.21 -5.16 5.80
N ASP A 25 -3.67 -4.38 4.81
CA ASP A 25 -4.97 -3.72 4.80
C ASP A 25 -6.13 -4.73 4.80
N ILE A 26 -6.06 -5.76 3.94
CA ILE A 26 -7.04 -6.85 3.90
C ILE A 26 -7.06 -7.60 5.24
N SER A 27 -5.89 -7.86 5.82
CA SER A 27 -5.77 -8.57 7.11
C SER A 27 -6.42 -7.77 8.25
N LEU A 28 -6.20 -6.45 8.28
CA LEU A 28 -6.80 -5.55 9.26
C LEU A 28 -8.32 -5.44 9.05
N GLY A 29 -8.78 -5.39 7.80
CA GLY A 29 -10.21 -5.44 7.45
C GLY A 29 -10.87 -6.75 7.88
N GLY A 30 -10.21 -7.88 7.66
CA GLY A 30 -10.68 -9.20 8.11
C GLY A 30 -10.80 -9.29 9.63
N TRP A 31 -9.82 -8.75 10.36
CA TRP A 31 -9.88 -8.64 11.82
C TRP A 31 -11.04 -7.74 12.27
N LEU A 32 -11.29 -6.62 11.59
CA LEU A 32 -12.38 -5.71 11.94
C LEU A 32 -13.75 -6.37 11.80
N VAL A 33 -13.94 -7.20 10.76
CA VAL A 33 -15.16 -7.98 10.56
C VAL A 33 -15.34 -9.03 11.66
N SER A 34 -14.27 -9.77 11.98
CA SER A 34 -14.34 -10.85 12.97
C SER A 34 -14.42 -10.38 14.43
N ALA A 35 -13.89 -9.19 14.74
CA ALA A 35 -13.86 -8.60 16.07
C ALA A 35 -15.00 -7.59 16.33
N SER A 36 -15.93 -7.42 15.38
CA SER A 36 -16.98 -6.39 15.41
C SER A 36 -17.84 -6.38 16.70
N ASP A 37 -18.13 -7.55 17.27
CA ASP A 37 -18.94 -7.68 18.49
C ASP A 37 -18.14 -7.68 19.80
N THR A 38 -16.81 -7.83 19.73
CA THR A 38 -15.95 -8.04 20.92
C THR A 38 -14.88 -6.98 21.11
N ALA A 39 -14.57 -6.19 20.08
CA ALA A 39 -13.56 -5.15 20.15
C ALA A 39 -14.00 -3.96 20.98
N ALA A 40 -13.08 -3.38 21.75
CA ALA A 40 -13.32 -2.11 22.42
C ALA A 40 -13.54 -1.00 21.36
N PRO A 41 -14.40 0.01 21.62
CA PRO A 41 -14.68 1.09 20.67
C PRO A 41 -13.42 1.82 20.20
N LEU A 42 -12.44 1.99 21.09
CA LEU A 42 -11.15 2.61 20.76
C LEU A 42 -10.33 1.75 19.79
N THR A 43 -10.25 0.44 20.01
CA THR A 43 -9.50 -0.46 19.10
C THR A 43 -10.16 -0.55 17.73
N PHE A 44 -11.50 -0.52 17.69
CA PHE A 44 -12.25 -0.47 16.44
C PHE A 44 -11.97 0.84 15.68
N ALA A 45 -12.02 1.99 16.37
CA ALA A 45 -11.73 3.30 15.76
C ALA A 45 -10.29 3.39 15.24
N LEU A 46 -9.31 2.86 15.98
CA LEU A 46 -7.90 2.81 15.54
C LEU A 46 -7.72 1.89 14.34
N ALA A 47 -8.41 0.74 14.29
CA ALA A 47 -8.34 -0.15 13.14
C ALA A 47 -8.95 0.49 11.89
N VAL A 48 -10.11 1.17 12.01
CA VAL A 48 -10.69 1.95 10.89
C VAL A 48 -9.74 3.04 10.42
N ALA A 49 -9.14 3.81 11.34
CA ALA A 49 -8.15 4.83 11.00
C ALA A 49 -6.91 4.22 10.31
N GLY A 50 -6.47 3.04 10.77
CA GLY A 50 -5.40 2.25 10.16
C GLY A 50 -5.72 1.85 8.73
N ILE A 51 -6.92 1.32 8.46
CA ILE A 51 -7.37 0.96 7.11
C ILE A 51 -7.37 2.19 6.18
N ILE A 52 -7.90 3.32 6.65
CA ILE A 52 -7.91 4.57 5.87
C ILE A 52 -6.48 5.00 5.52
N LEU A 53 -5.56 4.94 6.50
CA LEU A 53 -4.17 5.33 6.30
C LEU A 53 -3.44 4.39 5.34
N LEU A 54 -3.65 3.07 5.46
CA LEU A 54 -3.09 2.07 4.55
C LEU A 54 -3.64 2.24 3.13
N SER A 55 -4.94 2.46 2.99
CA SER A 55 -5.59 2.77 1.71
C SER A 55 -4.98 4.00 1.03
N ILE A 56 -4.74 5.09 1.78
CA ILE A 56 -4.01 6.27 1.25
C ILE A 56 -2.60 5.88 0.81
N GLY A 57 -1.88 5.09 1.63
CA GLY A 57 -0.55 4.58 1.30
C GLY A 57 -0.52 3.79 -0.01
N ILE A 58 -1.50 2.92 -0.25
CA ILE A 58 -1.64 2.14 -1.49
C ILE A 58 -1.80 3.07 -2.68
N VAL A 59 -2.67 4.08 -2.59
CA VAL A 59 -2.90 5.04 -3.68
C VAL A 59 -1.63 5.87 -3.97
N VAL A 60 -0.91 6.28 -2.93
CA VAL A 60 0.36 7.02 -3.08
C VAL A 60 1.43 6.17 -3.74
N LEU A 61 1.62 4.93 -3.28
CA LEU A 61 2.57 3.99 -3.89
C LEU A 61 2.23 3.71 -5.34
N HIS A 62 0.95 3.47 -5.64
CA HIS A 62 0.48 3.25 -6.99
C HIS A 62 0.81 4.44 -7.92
N ARG A 63 0.52 5.66 -7.49
CA ARG A 63 0.87 6.89 -8.24
C ARG A 63 2.37 7.08 -8.42
N GLN A 64 3.18 6.70 -7.43
CA GLN A 64 4.65 6.75 -7.57
C GLN A 64 5.15 5.73 -8.59
N ILE A 65 4.55 4.55 -8.66
CA ILE A 65 4.88 3.53 -9.65
C ILE A 65 4.55 4.04 -11.06
N GLU A 66 3.35 4.58 -11.29
CA GLU A 66 2.95 5.16 -12.57
C GLU A 66 3.94 6.23 -13.04
N ARG A 67 4.26 7.20 -12.17
CA ARG A 67 5.22 8.27 -12.52
C ARG A 67 6.60 7.74 -12.92
N ARG A 68 7.08 6.68 -12.27
CA ARG A 68 8.38 6.06 -12.59
C ARG A 68 8.33 5.26 -13.88
N ILE A 69 7.19 4.62 -14.18
CA ILE A 69 6.97 3.94 -15.46
C ILE A 69 6.93 4.98 -16.60
N ASP A 70 6.27 6.12 -16.41
CA ASP A 70 6.24 7.21 -17.40
C ASP A 70 7.64 7.78 -17.67
N GLN A 71 8.50 7.85 -16.65
CA GLN A 71 9.91 8.26 -16.82
C GLN A 71 10.70 7.26 -17.66
N ILE A 72 10.45 5.95 -17.48
CA ILE A 72 11.05 4.91 -18.32
C ILE A 72 10.59 5.06 -19.77
N GLY A 73 9.30 5.33 -20.02
CA GLY A 73 8.76 5.46 -21.38
C GLY A 73 9.20 6.72 -22.14
N LYS A 74 9.82 7.69 -21.45
CA LYS A 74 10.35 8.93 -22.03
C LYS A 74 11.85 8.86 -22.37
N LEU A 75 12.55 7.83 -21.89
CA LEU A 75 13.96 7.55 -22.15
C LEU A 75 14.10 6.62 -23.37
#